data_AF-A0A956K3G6-F1
#
_entry.id   AF-A0A956K3G6-F1
#
_cell.length_a   1.000
_cell.length_b   1.000
_cell.length_c   1.000
_cell.angle_alpha   90.00
_cell.angle_beta   90.00
_cell.angle_gamma   90.00
#
_symmetry.space_group_name_H-M   'P 1'
#
loop_
_entity.id
_entity.type
_entity.pdbx_description
1 polymer ?
#
loop_
_entity_poly.entity_id
_entity_poly.type
_entity_poly.pdbx_seq_one_letter_code
_entity_poly.pdbx_strand_id
1 'polypeptide(L)'
;MTLPFASRPSKNLSPLAILAFLVPASLAVLSPAQAIAGDPENQGPEGQDYVLDPLDPQAIWGGEDAEPCAWPTTVRVTDSQALCTGSLIHPRVVMYAAHCGAQGKTVRFGETSNTSKSREVEYCKINPGYSGQAWDQAHDWAYCVLAEPMTDIPTTPVGFGCEVNQYLHNGQTIAIVGFGNNSGDSGAGSKRWAFTTISYLQNSKFVVGGGGQPTICSGDSGGPAFIQYDDGTWHVYGIASTKSDNTCSSAPGTHSNAVNAVKWIETDSGIDVTPCHDSNGTWNPTALCGNFSTAQAGVSGGVWATYCQDTTALDWSSTCGTDFETLYAEDVPPELNFVIPKDGDVYPDAPALLDVTVNIWDDTPQPVSTTLFINGMEISTSKSAPAVWGGANFPAGEYTLLAHGVDFWGNETSTEVHFTVGDPSSGDTTTGGDSGTDTTTGTDDTTTTGGNDDFGDTGGFVGPGADDDTGCSCSSTRDESPLRGLGMLGMLGLLGLGMGVGRRRRR
;
A
#
# COMPACT_ATOMS: atom_id res chain seq x y z
N MET A 1 -40.48 46.58 -28.26
CA MET A 1 -40.96 47.87 -28.78
C MET A 1 -40.14 49.00 -28.15
N THR A 2 -40.05 50.16 -28.80
CA THR A 2 -39.82 51.52 -28.24
C THR A 2 -38.72 51.79 -27.19
N LEU A 3 -37.77 52.66 -27.58
CA LEU A 3 -36.93 53.54 -26.73
C LEU A 3 -37.76 54.80 -26.29
N PRO A 4 -37.23 55.96 -25.79
CA PRO A 4 -35.88 56.35 -25.27
C PRO A 4 -35.89 57.25 -23.99
N PHE A 5 -34.72 57.84 -23.63
CA PHE A 5 -34.47 59.07 -22.81
C PHE A 5 -34.66 59.00 -21.27
N ALA A 6 -33.94 59.75 -20.41
CA ALA A 6 -32.76 60.67 -20.48
C ALA A 6 -32.01 60.63 -19.10
N SER A 7 -30.84 61.21 -18.80
CA SER A 7 -30.19 62.47 -19.26
C SER A 7 -28.64 62.50 -19.03
N ARG A 8 -28.01 63.68 -19.20
CA ARG A 8 -26.55 64.02 -19.11
C ARG A 8 -26.39 65.47 -18.60
N PRO A 9 -25.19 66.03 -18.24
CA PRO A 9 -23.83 65.84 -18.78
C PRO A 9 -22.84 65.32 -17.70
N SER A 10 -21.51 65.56 -17.59
CA SER A 10 -20.41 66.32 -18.27
C SER A 10 -19.06 65.63 -17.88
N LYS A 11 -17.83 65.79 -18.43
CA LYS A 11 -17.00 66.88 -19.04
C LYS A 11 -16.45 67.92 -18.02
N ASN A 12 -15.19 68.32 -17.94
CA ASN A 12 -13.87 68.09 -18.60
C ASN A 12 -12.75 68.48 -17.56
N LEU A 13 -11.41 68.40 -17.70
CA LEU A 13 -10.42 68.09 -18.77
C LEU A 13 -9.06 67.59 -18.14
N SER A 14 -7.93 67.77 -18.82
CA SER A 14 -6.51 67.48 -18.47
C SER A 14 -5.60 68.48 -19.26
N PRO A 15 -4.25 68.34 -19.49
CA PRO A 15 -3.17 67.51 -18.92
C PRO A 15 -1.81 68.26 -18.67
N LEU A 16 -0.72 67.49 -18.40
CA LEU A 16 0.71 67.72 -18.73
C LEU A 16 1.57 68.85 -18.09
N ALA A 17 2.78 68.48 -17.61
CA ALA A 17 4.08 69.12 -17.92
C ALA A 17 5.28 68.28 -17.40
N ILE A 18 6.49 68.50 -17.94
CA ILE A 18 7.76 67.79 -17.61
C ILE A 18 8.87 68.82 -17.41
N LEU A 19 9.79 68.63 -16.45
CA LEU A 19 11.21 69.00 -16.60
C LEU A 19 12.12 68.29 -15.57
N ALA A 20 13.41 68.17 -15.88
CA ALA A 20 14.46 67.61 -15.02
C ALA A 20 15.71 68.50 -15.05
N PHE A 21 16.52 68.47 -13.99
CA PHE A 21 17.85 69.12 -13.94
C PHE A 21 18.85 68.35 -13.05
N LEU A 22 20.13 68.75 -13.13
CA LEU A 22 21.31 67.94 -12.78
C LEU A 22 21.96 68.28 -11.43
N VAL A 23 22.83 67.36 -10.99
CA VAL A 23 23.70 67.42 -9.79
C VAL A 23 24.76 68.53 -9.91
N PRO A 24 25.35 68.98 -8.78
CA PRO A 24 26.73 68.53 -8.49
C PRO A 24 26.98 68.14 -7.01
N ALA A 25 28.06 67.39 -6.76
CA ALA A 25 28.43 66.87 -5.44
C ALA A 25 29.60 67.63 -4.79
N SER A 26 29.80 67.46 -3.48
CA SER A 26 31.02 67.86 -2.75
C SER A 26 31.21 67.07 -1.43
N LEU A 27 32.45 66.74 -1.10
CA LEU A 27 32.91 66.26 0.22
C LEU A 27 33.06 67.51 1.16
N ALA A 28 33.34 67.51 2.47
CA ALA A 28 33.94 66.58 3.45
C ALA A 28 33.70 67.17 4.90
N VAL A 29 34.03 66.63 6.09
CA VAL A 29 34.44 65.30 6.64
C VAL A 29 34.52 65.39 8.19
N LEU A 30 34.61 64.24 8.91
CA LEU A 30 35.01 64.04 10.33
C LEU A 30 34.02 64.30 11.50
N SER A 31 34.32 63.64 12.63
CA SER A 31 33.55 63.45 13.89
C SER A 31 34.34 64.05 15.09
N PRO A 32 34.14 63.72 16.41
CA PRO A 32 33.05 63.02 17.13
C PRO A 32 32.60 63.73 18.45
N ALA A 33 31.60 63.17 19.16
CA ALA A 33 31.36 63.40 20.60
C ALA A 33 30.53 62.25 21.22
N GLN A 34 30.57 62.06 22.55
CA GLN A 34 29.84 61.01 23.28
C GLN A 34 29.03 61.55 24.48
N ALA A 35 27.91 60.88 24.76
CA ALA A 35 27.27 60.63 26.07
C ALA A 35 26.89 61.78 27.03
N ILE A 36 25.70 61.64 27.63
CA ILE A 36 25.45 61.54 29.10
C ILE A 36 24.04 60.93 29.30
N ALA A 37 23.79 60.27 30.44
CA ALA A 37 22.62 59.42 30.69
C ALA A 37 21.63 60.02 31.72
N GLY A 38 20.44 59.41 31.84
CA GLY A 38 19.44 59.69 32.87
C GLY A 38 18.39 58.58 32.98
N ASP A 39 18.11 58.15 34.22
CA ASP A 39 17.25 57.03 34.66
C ASP A 39 16.02 57.56 35.45
N PRO A 40 15.03 56.75 35.89
CA PRO A 40 14.43 55.56 35.26
C PRO A 40 12.86 55.51 35.42
N GLU A 41 12.27 54.35 35.09
CA GLU A 41 11.11 53.71 35.77
C GLU A 41 9.69 54.33 35.71
N ASN A 42 8.79 53.62 34.99
CA ASN A 42 7.42 53.34 35.42
C ASN A 42 6.95 52.01 34.78
N GLN A 43 6.01 51.27 35.38
CA GLN A 43 5.79 49.84 35.07
C GLN A 43 4.44 49.49 34.40
N GLY A 44 4.52 48.54 33.46
CA GLY A 44 3.48 47.53 33.16
C GLY A 44 2.51 47.81 32.00
N PRO A 45 1.88 46.76 31.41
CA PRO A 45 2.26 45.34 31.39
C PRO A 45 2.34 44.73 29.97
N GLU A 46 2.97 43.55 29.91
CA GLU A 46 2.87 42.48 28.89
C GLU A 46 2.43 42.83 27.44
N GLY A 47 3.42 42.82 26.54
CA GLY A 47 3.27 42.50 25.13
C GLY A 47 4.58 41.88 24.62
N GLN A 48 4.55 40.62 24.16
CA GLN A 48 5.74 39.98 23.60
C GLN A 48 5.80 40.23 22.08
N ASP A 49 6.66 41.16 21.66
CA ASP A 49 7.05 41.27 20.25
C ASP A 49 7.98 40.11 19.91
N TYR A 50 7.58 39.31 18.91
CA TYR A 50 8.37 38.19 18.42
C TYR A 50 9.60 38.69 17.66
N VAL A 51 10.79 38.39 18.19
CA VAL A 51 12.04 38.55 17.43
C VAL A 51 12.10 37.44 16.38
N LEU A 52 11.96 37.82 15.11
CA LEU A 52 12.25 36.93 13.99
C LEU A 52 13.77 36.79 13.83
N ASP A 53 14.33 35.74 14.43
CA ASP A 53 15.72 35.33 14.20
C ASP A 53 15.88 34.75 12.77
N PRO A 54 17.07 34.81 12.13
CA PRO A 54 17.19 34.70 10.68
C PRO A 54 17.19 33.27 10.12
N LEU A 55 16.69 33.14 8.89
CA LEU A 55 16.51 31.91 8.13
C LEU A 55 17.84 31.23 7.71
N ASP A 56 18.06 29.98 8.14
CA ASP A 56 18.54 28.80 7.37
C ASP A 56 18.51 27.56 8.32
N PRO A 57 18.50 26.28 7.87
CA PRO A 57 19.20 25.74 6.70
C PRO A 57 18.30 25.01 5.68
N GLN A 58 18.27 25.49 4.43
CA GLN A 58 17.31 24.97 3.43
C GLN A 58 17.79 23.83 2.51
N ALA A 59 16.88 22.88 2.23
CA ALA A 59 17.16 21.58 1.62
C ALA A 59 15.90 20.89 1.02
N ILE A 60 15.97 20.21 -0.16
CA ILE A 60 15.21 20.65 -1.37
C ILE A 60 15.77 22.03 -1.76
N TRP A 61 15.86 22.42 -3.04
CA TRP A 61 16.38 23.77 -3.28
C TRP A 61 15.36 24.78 -2.71
N GLY A 62 15.65 25.38 -1.55
CA GLY A 62 14.71 26.20 -0.76
C GLY A 62 13.71 25.45 0.15
N GLY A 63 13.92 24.19 0.52
CA GLY A 63 13.03 23.45 1.45
C GLY A 63 13.58 23.28 2.87
N GLU A 64 13.14 22.26 3.60
CA GLU A 64 13.68 21.86 4.91
C GLU A 64 13.73 20.32 5.08
N ASP A 65 14.53 19.83 6.05
CA ASP A 65 14.54 18.41 6.44
C ASP A 65 13.16 18.01 6.98
N ALA A 66 12.64 16.85 6.55
CA ALA A 66 11.35 16.36 7.03
C ALA A 66 11.49 15.64 8.38
N GLU A 67 10.66 16.02 9.35
CA GLU A 67 10.56 15.35 10.67
C GLU A 67 10.20 13.86 10.53
N PRO A 68 10.49 13.00 11.54
CA PRO A 68 10.12 11.59 11.53
C PRO A 68 8.64 11.39 11.21
N CYS A 69 8.34 10.57 10.21
CA CYS A 69 6.99 10.32 9.72
C CYS A 69 6.26 11.50 9.04
N ALA A 70 6.86 12.69 8.92
CA ALA A 70 6.31 13.74 8.04
C ALA A 70 6.32 13.24 6.58
N TRP A 71 5.23 13.50 5.83
CA TRP A 71 5.04 13.01 4.45
C TRP A 71 5.30 11.49 4.32
N PRO A 72 4.55 10.62 5.02
CA PRO A 72 4.90 9.20 5.16
C PRO A 72 4.76 8.42 3.84
N THR A 73 3.89 8.88 2.93
CA THR A 73 3.67 8.36 1.58
C THR A 73 4.76 8.73 0.57
N THR A 74 5.67 9.65 0.91
CA THR A 74 6.83 9.98 0.05
C THR A 74 7.96 8.99 0.30
N VAL A 75 8.29 8.19 -0.71
CA VAL A 75 9.17 7.02 -0.60
C VAL A 75 10.42 7.15 -1.46
N ARG A 76 11.49 6.45 -1.05
CA ARG A 76 12.70 6.27 -1.86
C ARG A 76 12.45 5.13 -2.84
N VAL A 77 12.62 5.40 -4.13
CA VAL A 77 12.61 4.42 -5.22
C VAL A 77 14.05 4.22 -5.69
N THR A 78 14.73 3.20 -5.16
CA THR A 78 16.16 2.97 -5.39
C THR A 78 16.46 1.70 -6.17
N ASP A 79 17.52 1.74 -6.99
CA ASP A 79 18.24 0.54 -7.47
C ASP A 79 19.75 0.65 -7.16
N SER A 80 20.57 -0.18 -7.80
CA SER A 80 22.03 -0.19 -7.64
C SER A 80 22.80 1.01 -8.23
N GLN A 81 22.15 1.90 -8.98
CA GLN A 81 22.75 3.01 -9.72
C GLN A 81 22.06 4.36 -9.49
N ALA A 82 20.74 4.37 -9.24
CA ALA A 82 19.94 5.58 -9.11
C ALA A 82 19.15 5.67 -7.79
N LEU A 83 19.10 6.89 -7.24
CA LEU A 83 18.12 7.32 -6.25
C LEU A 83 17.05 8.15 -6.97
N CYS A 84 15.81 7.69 -6.89
CA CYS A 84 14.62 8.45 -7.22
C CYS A 84 13.70 8.54 -5.99
N THR A 85 12.73 9.43 -6.06
CA THR A 85 11.60 9.55 -5.14
C THR A 85 10.35 8.96 -5.79
N GLY A 86 9.33 8.59 -5.00
CA GLY A 86 8.00 8.22 -5.47
C GLY A 86 6.92 8.49 -4.42
N SER A 87 5.68 8.16 -4.76
CA SER A 87 4.48 8.46 -3.96
C SER A 87 3.58 7.23 -3.81
N LEU A 88 3.20 6.86 -2.58
CA LEU A 88 2.17 5.85 -2.32
C LEU A 88 0.77 6.46 -2.59
N ILE A 89 0.21 6.18 -3.76
CA ILE A 89 -1.09 6.73 -4.22
C ILE A 89 -2.28 5.79 -3.94
N HIS A 90 -2.00 4.53 -3.61
CA HIS A 90 -2.95 3.50 -3.21
C HIS A 90 -2.14 2.48 -2.37
N PRO A 91 -2.69 1.72 -1.40
CA PRO A 91 -1.90 0.88 -0.50
C PRO A 91 -0.94 -0.11 -1.19
N ARG A 92 -1.25 -0.53 -2.43
CA ARG A 92 -0.36 -1.36 -3.26
C ARG A 92 0.41 -0.63 -4.37
N VAL A 93 0.18 0.67 -4.65
CA VAL A 93 0.77 1.34 -5.83
C VAL A 93 1.64 2.53 -5.44
N VAL A 94 2.91 2.46 -5.88
CA VAL A 94 3.86 3.57 -5.80
C VAL A 94 4.11 4.15 -7.20
N MET A 95 3.81 5.42 -7.38
CA MET A 95 4.01 6.18 -8.62
C MET A 95 5.34 6.95 -8.59
N TYR A 96 6.02 7.06 -9.73
CA TYR A 96 7.30 7.78 -9.91
C TYR A 96 7.56 8.11 -11.41
N ALA A 97 8.76 8.57 -11.76
CA ALA A 97 9.10 8.99 -13.13
C ALA A 97 9.65 7.84 -14.01
N ALA A 98 9.31 7.84 -15.31
CA ALA A 98 9.74 6.81 -16.26
C ALA A 98 11.26 6.77 -16.48
N HIS A 99 11.93 7.92 -16.45
CA HIS A 99 13.38 8.00 -16.64
C HIS A 99 14.19 7.33 -15.52
N CYS A 100 13.58 7.04 -14.37
CA CYS A 100 14.17 6.21 -13.32
C CYS A 100 14.28 4.73 -13.75
N GLY A 101 13.52 4.27 -14.74
CA GLY A 101 13.46 2.87 -15.18
C GLY A 101 12.71 1.95 -14.19
N ALA A 102 12.47 0.69 -14.59
CA ALA A 102 11.66 -0.27 -13.82
C ALA A 102 12.42 -1.49 -13.25
N GLN A 103 13.69 -1.70 -13.61
CA GLN A 103 14.44 -2.89 -13.18
C GLN A 103 15.05 -2.75 -11.78
N GLY A 104 15.01 -3.81 -10.99
CA GLY A 104 15.74 -3.92 -9.72
C GLY A 104 15.34 -2.90 -8.64
N LYS A 105 14.09 -2.40 -8.68
CA LYS A 105 13.62 -1.37 -7.77
C LYS A 105 13.34 -1.89 -6.36
N THR A 106 13.67 -1.05 -5.40
CA THR A 106 13.36 -1.20 -3.98
C THR A 106 12.60 0.04 -3.53
N VAL A 107 11.43 -0.15 -2.93
CA VAL A 107 10.66 0.92 -2.28
C VAL A 107 11.05 0.97 -0.81
N ARG A 108 11.40 2.16 -0.30
CA ARG A 108 11.73 2.36 1.12
C ARG A 108 10.99 3.57 1.70
N PHE A 109 10.24 3.33 2.76
CA PHE A 109 9.46 4.30 3.53
C PHE A 109 10.28 4.84 4.69
N GLY A 110 10.44 6.17 4.79
CA GLY A 110 11.11 6.85 5.90
C GLY A 110 12.17 7.87 5.48
N GLU A 111 12.70 8.60 6.45
CA GLU A 111 13.40 9.87 6.19
C GLU A 111 14.82 9.67 5.67
N THR A 112 15.50 8.59 6.04
CA THR A 112 16.90 8.34 5.64
C THR A 112 17.11 6.89 5.27
N SER A 113 18.25 6.56 4.62
CA SER A 113 18.66 5.17 4.37
C SER A 113 18.70 4.27 5.62
N ASN A 114 18.84 4.88 6.80
CA ASN A 114 19.04 4.21 8.09
C ASN A 114 17.73 4.03 8.86
N THR A 115 16.81 5.01 8.75
CA THR A 115 15.45 4.90 9.33
C THR A 115 14.48 4.16 8.42
N SER A 116 14.74 4.11 7.11
CA SER A 116 13.76 3.63 6.14
C SER A 116 13.47 2.13 6.21
N LYS A 117 12.19 1.78 6.37
CA LYS A 117 11.65 0.43 6.20
C LYS A 117 11.53 0.11 4.71
N SER A 118 11.90 -1.11 4.29
CA SER A 118 11.68 -1.53 2.90
C SER A 118 10.34 -2.28 2.79
N ARG A 119 9.68 -2.18 1.63
CA ARG A 119 8.56 -3.06 1.23
C ARG A 119 8.98 -3.81 -0.03
N GLU A 120 8.52 -5.06 -0.15
CA GLU A 120 8.80 -5.86 -1.35
C GLU A 120 7.95 -5.38 -2.52
N VAL A 121 8.53 -5.47 -3.72
CA VAL A 121 7.96 -4.99 -4.97
C VAL A 121 7.65 -6.20 -5.83
N GLU A 122 6.38 -6.38 -6.19
CA GLU A 122 5.93 -7.47 -7.06
C GLU A 122 6.46 -7.24 -8.49
N TYR A 123 6.23 -6.04 -9.02
CA TYR A 123 6.78 -5.60 -10.31
C TYR A 123 6.79 -4.07 -10.40
N CYS A 124 7.50 -3.54 -11.40
CA CYS A 124 7.39 -2.15 -11.83
C CYS A 124 7.26 -2.08 -13.35
N LYS A 125 6.64 -1.01 -13.85
CA LYS A 125 6.53 -0.70 -15.28
C LYS A 125 6.77 0.79 -15.51
N ILE A 126 7.41 1.10 -16.63
CA ILE A 126 7.48 2.46 -17.19
C ILE A 126 6.41 2.63 -18.26
N ASN A 127 5.99 3.87 -18.50
CA ASN A 127 5.11 4.19 -19.63
C ASN A 127 5.73 3.73 -20.97
N PRO A 128 5.06 2.87 -21.76
CA PRO A 128 5.55 2.48 -23.09
C PRO A 128 5.59 3.64 -24.10
N GLY A 129 4.91 4.76 -23.83
CA GLY A 129 4.98 6.00 -24.60
C GLY A 129 6.22 6.86 -24.32
N TYR A 130 6.99 6.60 -23.25
CA TYR A 130 8.13 7.43 -22.88
C TYR A 130 9.31 7.24 -23.84
N SER A 131 9.72 8.31 -24.52
CA SER A 131 10.77 8.29 -25.56
C SER A 131 12.22 8.19 -25.02
N GLY A 132 12.41 8.08 -23.71
CA GLY A 132 13.74 8.10 -23.09
C GLY A 132 14.42 9.48 -23.12
N GLN A 133 13.65 10.55 -23.32
CA GLN A 133 14.16 11.92 -23.48
C GLN A 133 13.77 12.83 -22.32
N ALA A 134 14.69 13.69 -21.89
CA ALA A 134 14.48 14.66 -20.82
C ALA A 134 13.41 15.74 -21.14
N TRP A 135 13.03 15.92 -22.41
CA TRP A 135 11.97 16.86 -22.82
C TRP A 135 10.56 16.24 -22.83
N ASP A 136 10.45 14.93 -22.61
CA ASP A 136 9.21 14.17 -22.78
C ASP A 136 8.39 14.04 -21.48
N GLN A 137 8.24 15.15 -20.75
CA GLN A 137 7.54 15.16 -19.46
C GLN A 137 6.03 14.91 -19.60
N ALA A 138 5.49 14.75 -20.80
CA ALA A 138 4.12 14.29 -21.03
C ALA A 138 3.96 12.78 -20.75
N HIS A 139 5.05 12.01 -20.87
CA HIS A 139 5.07 10.55 -20.77
C HIS A 139 5.98 10.02 -19.66
N ASP A 140 6.73 10.88 -18.96
CA ASP A 140 7.72 10.54 -17.94
C ASP A 140 7.11 10.07 -16.60
N TRP A 141 6.27 9.03 -16.66
CA TRP A 141 5.60 8.41 -15.51
C TRP A 141 5.71 6.88 -15.51
N ALA A 142 5.73 6.31 -14.31
CA ALA A 142 5.93 4.90 -14.02
C ALA A 142 5.25 4.51 -12.71
N TYR A 143 5.05 3.22 -12.49
CA TYR A 143 4.57 2.70 -11.22
C TYR A 143 5.25 1.39 -10.82
N CYS A 144 5.18 1.08 -9.53
CA CYS A 144 5.53 -0.19 -8.93
C CYS A 144 4.32 -0.70 -8.13
N VAL A 145 4.06 -2.00 -8.20
CA VAL A 145 3.12 -2.68 -7.31
C VAL A 145 3.90 -3.28 -6.14
N LEU A 146 3.47 -3.00 -4.92
CA LEU A 146 3.99 -3.63 -3.71
C LEU A 146 3.40 -5.03 -3.58
N ALA A 147 4.23 -6.00 -3.20
CA ALA A 147 3.78 -7.38 -2.99
C ALA A 147 2.62 -7.41 -1.99
N GLU A 148 2.84 -6.84 -0.80
CA GLU A 148 1.83 -6.65 0.25
C GLU A 148 1.32 -5.19 0.28
N PRO A 149 0.05 -4.96 0.66
CA PRO A 149 -0.48 -3.61 0.84
C PRO A 149 0.15 -2.90 2.05
N MET A 150 0.50 -1.63 1.86
CA MET A 150 0.92 -0.73 2.93
C MET A 150 -0.32 -0.10 3.57
N THR A 151 -0.95 -0.82 4.50
CA THR A 151 -2.12 -0.34 5.28
C THR A 151 -1.71 0.36 6.59
N ASP A 152 -0.45 0.30 6.98
CA ASP A 152 0.03 0.85 8.26
C ASP A 152 0.05 2.40 8.31
N ILE A 153 -0.11 3.08 7.16
CA ILE A 153 -0.16 4.55 7.05
C ILE A 153 -1.35 5.00 6.20
N PRO A 154 -1.89 6.21 6.44
CA PRO A 154 -2.83 6.85 5.52
C PRO A 154 -2.23 7.05 4.12
N THR A 155 -3.08 7.04 3.10
CA THR A 155 -2.64 7.18 1.70
C THR A 155 -2.63 8.65 1.24
N THR A 156 -2.15 8.90 0.03
CA THR A 156 -2.15 10.25 -0.57
C THR A 156 -2.43 10.08 -2.07
N PRO A 157 -3.71 9.93 -2.46
CA PRO A 157 -4.10 9.51 -3.81
C PRO A 157 -3.85 10.58 -4.86
N VAL A 158 -4.07 10.24 -6.13
CA VAL A 158 -3.98 11.22 -7.23
C VAL A 158 -5.28 12.02 -7.28
N GLY A 159 -5.19 13.35 -7.21
CA GLY A 159 -6.37 14.21 -7.34
C GLY A 159 -6.99 14.08 -8.72
N PHE A 160 -8.31 13.88 -8.82
CA PHE A 160 -8.94 13.42 -10.06
C PHE A 160 -10.27 14.11 -10.38
N GLY A 161 -10.83 13.81 -11.55
CA GLY A 161 -12.17 14.24 -11.97
C GLY A 161 -12.47 15.74 -11.78
N CYS A 162 -13.44 16.01 -10.90
CA CYS A 162 -13.87 17.35 -10.51
C CYS A 162 -12.78 18.16 -9.79
N GLU A 163 -11.98 17.52 -8.93
CA GLU A 163 -10.98 18.14 -8.07
C GLU A 163 -9.86 18.81 -8.88
N VAL A 164 -9.51 18.22 -10.02
CA VAL A 164 -8.56 18.82 -10.98
C VAL A 164 -9.01 20.22 -11.42
N ASN A 165 -10.31 20.46 -11.54
CA ASN A 165 -10.87 21.76 -11.92
C ASN A 165 -11.05 22.71 -10.73
N GLN A 166 -11.10 22.19 -9.50
CA GLN A 166 -11.16 22.98 -8.26
C GLN A 166 -9.75 23.49 -7.88
N TYR A 167 -8.75 22.61 -7.88
CA TYR A 167 -7.46 22.85 -7.21
C TYR A 167 -6.26 23.01 -8.16
N LEU A 168 -6.23 22.41 -9.34
CA LEU A 168 -5.04 22.47 -10.22
C LEU A 168 -5.04 23.71 -11.12
N HIS A 169 -4.53 24.83 -10.61
CA HIS A 169 -4.42 26.09 -11.37
C HIS A 169 -3.05 26.81 -11.21
N ASN A 170 -2.77 27.75 -12.11
CA ASN A 170 -1.62 28.65 -11.96
C ASN A 170 -1.73 29.46 -10.66
N GLY A 171 -0.60 29.72 -10.01
CA GLY A 171 -0.52 30.40 -8.71
C GLY A 171 -0.91 29.53 -7.51
N GLN A 172 -1.34 28.28 -7.71
CA GLN A 172 -1.70 27.40 -6.60
C GLN A 172 -0.47 27.07 -5.74
N THR A 173 -0.65 27.11 -4.42
CA THR A 173 0.35 26.67 -3.44
C THR A 173 0.43 25.15 -3.47
N ILE A 174 1.65 24.61 -3.57
CA ILE A 174 1.90 23.18 -3.72
C ILE A 174 3.12 22.78 -2.88
N ALA A 175 3.03 21.65 -2.19
CA ALA A 175 4.15 21.07 -1.44
C ALA A 175 4.94 20.13 -2.34
N ILE A 176 6.23 20.38 -2.54
CA ILE A 176 7.17 19.44 -3.19
C ILE A 176 7.91 18.65 -2.10
N VAL A 177 8.07 17.34 -2.30
CA VAL A 177 8.71 16.45 -1.31
C VAL A 177 9.62 15.46 -2.02
N GLY A 178 10.83 15.23 -1.49
CA GLY A 178 11.74 14.25 -2.07
C GLY A 178 13.04 14.02 -1.31
N PHE A 179 13.92 13.21 -1.91
CA PHE A 179 15.19 12.77 -1.35
C PHE A 179 16.42 13.36 -2.07
N GLY A 180 16.21 14.42 -2.86
CA GLY A 180 17.22 15.02 -3.73
C GLY A 180 18.27 15.87 -3.01
N ASN A 181 19.21 16.33 -3.84
CA ASN A 181 20.30 17.21 -3.43
C ASN A 181 19.78 18.54 -2.86
N ASN A 182 20.46 19.04 -1.83
CA ASN A 182 20.08 20.26 -1.12
C ASN A 182 20.94 21.48 -1.47
N SER A 183 22.23 21.29 -1.68
CA SER A 183 23.21 22.37 -1.77
C SER A 183 24.27 22.03 -2.83
N GLY A 184 24.16 22.71 -3.97
CA GLY A 184 24.81 22.25 -5.21
C GLY A 184 24.44 20.79 -5.49
N ASP A 185 25.33 20.06 -6.17
CA ASP A 185 25.07 18.68 -6.55
C ASP A 185 25.33 17.67 -5.40
N SER A 186 24.98 18.04 -4.16
CA SER A 186 25.24 17.25 -2.95
C SER A 186 24.06 17.24 -1.95
N GLY A 187 24.09 16.28 -1.03
CA GLY A 187 23.15 16.19 0.11
C GLY A 187 21.95 15.26 -0.08
N ALA A 188 21.77 14.63 -1.24
CA ALA A 188 20.69 13.66 -1.46
C ALA A 188 20.73 12.47 -0.49
N GLY A 189 19.56 11.91 -0.17
CA GLY A 189 19.39 10.70 0.63
C GLY A 189 18.55 10.86 1.90
N SER A 190 18.33 12.09 2.37
CA SER A 190 17.34 12.43 3.42
C SER A 190 16.05 12.98 2.78
N LYS A 191 14.88 12.69 3.37
CA LYS A 191 13.56 13.21 2.97
C LYS A 191 13.44 14.67 3.35
N ARG A 192 12.91 15.47 2.43
CA ARG A 192 12.82 16.92 2.53
C ARG A 192 11.59 17.45 1.84
N TRP A 193 11.15 18.65 2.22
CA TRP A 193 9.93 19.23 1.69
C TRP A 193 10.00 20.75 1.57
N ALA A 194 9.15 21.33 0.73
CA ALA A 194 8.97 22.79 0.65
C ALA A 194 7.59 23.15 0.13
N PHE A 195 7.02 24.27 0.62
CA PHE A 195 5.96 24.96 -0.12
C PHE A 195 6.55 25.80 -1.26
N THR A 196 5.89 25.75 -2.41
CA THR A 196 6.18 26.55 -3.59
C THR A 196 4.88 26.84 -4.34
N THR A 197 4.95 27.41 -5.54
CA THR A 197 3.74 27.70 -6.36
C THR A 197 3.85 27.15 -7.78
N ILE A 198 2.70 26.80 -8.37
CA ILE A 198 2.59 26.45 -9.79
C ILE A 198 2.75 27.73 -10.63
N SER A 199 3.93 27.94 -11.21
CA SER A 199 4.23 29.12 -12.02
C SER A 199 3.70 29.02 -13.46
N TYR A 200 3.55 27.80 -14.00
CA TYR A 200 3.01 27.56 -15.34
C TYR A 200 2.43 26.15 -15.51
N LEU A 201 1.14 26.05 -15.83
CA LEU A 201 0.38 24.82 -16.03
C LEU A 201 0.09 24.54 -17.52
N GLN A 202 0.22 23.27 -17.92
CA GLN A 202 -0.24 22.69 -19.18
C GLN A 202 -0.94 21.36 -18.90
N ASN A 203 -1.76 20.84 -19.84
CA ASN A 203 -2.53 19.60 -19.64
C ASN A 203 -1.67 18.41 -19.16
N SER A 204 -0.48 18.22 -19.74
CA SER A 204 0.39 17.07 -19.47
C SER A 204 1.48 17.32 -18.43
N LYS A 205 1.74 18.58 -18.03
CA LYS A 205 2.86 18.96 -17.15
C LYS A 205 2.70 20.35 -16.57
N PHE A 206 3.37 20.64 -15.46
CA PHE A 206 3.46 21.98 -14.91
C PHE A 206 4.85 22.31 -14.36
N VAL A 207 5.09 23.59 -14.08
CA VAL A 207 6.34 24.13 -13.58
C VAL A 207 6.12 24.71 -12.19
N VAL A 208 7.06 24.44 -11.28
CA VAL A 208 7.05 24.96 -9.90
C VAL A 208 8.37 25.63 -9.52
N GLY A 209 8.28 26.58 -8.59
CA GLY A 209 9.43 27.36 -8.14
C GLY A 209 9.99 28.27 -9.23
N GLY A 210 11.27 28.62 -9.08
CA GLY A 210 11.91 29.63 -9.92
C GLY A 210 12.08 30.96 -9.20
N GLY A 211 13.01 31.79 -9.68
CA GLY A 211 13.15 33.18 -9.19
C GLY A 211 13.53 33.31 -7.71
N GLY A 212 14.08 32.25 -7.11
CA GLY A 212 14.37 32.17 -5.67
C GLY A 212 13.29 31.47 -4.84
N GLN A 213 12.21 30.97 -5.46
CA GLN A 213 11.23 30.10 -4.81
C GLN A 213 11.65 28.61 -4.84
N PRO A 214 11.16 27.79 -3.90
CA PRO A 214 11.67 26.43 -3.74
C PRO A 214 11.37 25.51 -4.93
N THR A 215 12.29 24.59 -5.23
CA THR A 215 12.22 23.73 -6.41
C THR A 215 13.03 22.43 -6.28
N ILE A 216 12.70 21.45 -7.13
CA ILE A 216 13.31 20.10 -7.16
C ILE A 216 14.77 20.10 -7.66
N CYS A 217 15.53 19.06 -7.33
CA CYS A 217 16.80 18.73 -7.97
C CYS A 217 17.04 17.22 -8.15
N SER A 218 18.26 16.85 -8.55
CA SER A 218 18.72 15.48 -8.76
C SER A 218 18.46 14.60 -7.52
N GLY A 219 17.71 13.52 -7.70
CA GLY A 219 17.24 12.61 -6.64
C GLY A 219 15.78 12.84 -6.21
N ASP A 220 15.22 14.01 -6.48
CA ASP A 220 13.77 14.25 -6.35
C ASP A 220 12.98 13.65 -7.52
N SER A 221 13.64 13.25 -8.61
CA SER A 221 13.06 12.53 -9.76
C SER A 221 12.02 11.49 -9.35
N GLY A 222 10.81 11.60 -9.87
CA GLY A 222 9.65 10.77 -9.53
C GLY A 222 8.85 11.22 -8.31
N GLY A 223 9.35 12.19 -7.55
CA GLY A 223 8.74 12.64 -6.30
C GLY A 223 7.45 13.43 -6.47
N PRO A 224 6.59 13.44 -5.42
CA PRO A 224 5.32 14.14 -5.44
C PRO A 224 5.48 15.66 -5.45
N ALA A 225 4.54 16.30 -6.15
CA ALA A 225 4.03 17.60 -5.74
C ALA A 225 2.57 17.43 -5.28
N PHE A 226 2.30 17.73 -4.01
CA PHE A 226 1.00 17.57 -3.34
C PHE A 226 0.26 18.90 -3.21
N ILE A 227 -1.05 18.89 -3.42
CA ILE A 227 -1.96 19.99 -3.05
C ILE A 227 -2.75 19.55 -1.80
N GLN A 228 -3.03 20.48 -0.88
CA GLN A 228 -3.97 20.27 0.21
C GLN A 228 -5.35 20.78 -0.19
N TYR A 229 -6.40 20.05 0.17
CA TYR A 229 -7.80 20.42 -0.06
C TYR A 229 -8.42 21.13 1.16
N ASP A 230 -9.62 21.69 0.98
CA ASP A 230 -10.35 22.40 2.05
C ASP A 230 -10.77 21.48 3.22
N ASP A 231 -10.83 20.16 3.00
CA ASP A 231 -11.02 19.13 4.04
C ASP A 231 -9.71 18.76 4.80
N GLY A 232 -8.59 19.37 4.41
CA GLY A 232 -7.26 19.12 4.97
C GLY A 232 -6.52 17.92 4.37
N THR A 233 -7.12 17.15 3.47
CA THR A 233 -6.46 15.99 2.83
C THR A 233 -5.39 16.43 1.82
N TRP A 234 -4.37 15.60 1.66
CA TRP A 234 -3.33 15.77 0.64
C TRP A 234 -3.58 14.89 -0.58
N HIS A 235 -3.37 15.46 -1.78
CA HIS A 235 -3.53 14.77 -3.06
C HIS A 235 -2.34 15.03 -3.99
N VAL A 236 -1.86 13.98 -4.67
CA VAL A 236 -0.75 14.04 -5.64
C VAL A 236 -1.22 14.64 -6.96
N TYR A 237 -0.50 15.65 -7.44
CA TYR A 237 -0.71 16.22 -8.77
C TYR A 237 0.55 16.20 -9.65
N GLY A 238 1.73 16.31 -9.05
CA GLY A 238 3.01 16.33 -9.79
C GLY A 238 3.84 15.07 -9.59
N ILE A 239 4.50 14.64 -10.66
CA ILE A 239 5.61 13.69 -10.65
C ILE A 239 6.85 14.45 -11.11
N ALA A 240 7.84 14.66 -10.24
CA ALA A 240 9.04 15.43 -10.55
C ALA A 240 9.83 14.81 -11.71
N SER A 241 9.92 15.52 -12.84
CA SER A 241 10.51 14.97 -14.07
C SER A 241 11.88 15.59 -14.35
N THR A 242 11.95 16.90 -14.58
CA THR A 242 13.20 17.55 -15.02
C THR A 242 13.31 19.00 -14.57
N LYS A 243 14.54 19.42 -14.26
CA LYS A 243 14.88 20.81 -13.97
C LYS A 243 15.18 21.58 -15.26
N SER A 244 15.01 22.91 -15.25
CA SER A 244 15.25 23.77 -16.41
C SER A 244 16.73 24.04 -16.70
N ASP A 245 17.62 23.74 -15.76
CA ASP A 245 19.07 23.71 -15.90
C ASP A 245 19.64 22.37 -15.38
N ASN A 246 20.97 22.23 -15.37
CA ASN A 246 21.66 21.00 -14.99
C ASN A 246 22.39 21.08 -13.63
N THR A 247 21.96 21.97 -12.73
CA THR A 247 22.57 22.19 -11.40
C THR A 247 21.51 22.45 -10.33
N CYS A 248 21.78 22.13 -9.07
CA CYS A 248 20.88 22.53 -7.99
C CYS A 248 20.99 24.04 -7.72
N SER A 249 19.96 24.76 -8.15
CA SER A 249 19.90 26.21 -8.30
C SER A 249 18.44 26.68 -8.23
N SER A 250 18.20 27.98 -8.12
CA SER A 250 16.84 28.57 -8.12
C SER A 250 16.09 28.53 -9.45
N ALA A 251 16.58 27.81 -10.47
CA ALA A 251 15.92 27.66 -11.77
C ALA A 251 14.71 26.68 -11.70
N PRO A 252 13.56 26.99 -12.33
CA PRO A 252 12.31 26.23 -12.16
C PRO A 252 12.40 24.72 -12.47
N GLY A 253 11.53 23.95 -11.82
CA GLY A 253 11.41 22.50 -11.95
C GLY A 253 10.09 22.08 -12.62
N THR A 254 10.16 21.12 -13.54
CA THR A 254 9.02 20.62 -14.32
C THR A 254 8.55 19.27 -13.78
N HIS A 255 7.25 19.17 -13.53
CA HIS A 255 6.55 17.96 -13.11
C HIS A 255 5.64 17.46 -14.21
N SER A 256 5.62 16.16 -14.46
CA SER A 256 4.53 15.51 -15.21
C SER A 256 3.24 15.61 -14.42
N ASN A 257 2.11 15.88 -15.08
CA ASN A 257 0.81 15.96 -14.43
C ASN A 257 0.27 14.54 -14.19
N ALA A 258 0.24 14.12 -12.92
CA ALA A 258 -0.10 12.78 -12.44
C ALA A 258 -1.47 12.26 -12.93
N VAL A 259 -2.43 13.16 -13.12
CA VAL A 259 -3.78 12.87 -13.67
C VAL A 259 -3.71 12.05 -14.97
N ASN A 260 -2.66 12.25 -15.78
CA ASN A 260 -2.50 11.56 -17.06
C ASN A 260 -1.96 10.12 -16.93
N ALA A 261 -1.37 9.76 -15.78
CA ALA A 261 -0.85 8.42 -15.52
C ALA A 261 -1.95 7.46 -15.04
N VAL A 262 -2.91 7.96 -14.24
CA VAL A 262 -4.04 7.23 -13.63
C VAL A 262 -4.61 6.15 -14.55
N LYS A 263 -5.18 6.55 -15.69
CA LYS A 263 -5.87 5.64 -16.61
C LYS A 263 -4.98 4.50 -17.12
N TRP A 264 -3.69 4.75 -17.31
CA TRP A 264 -2.76 3.67 -17.69
C TRP A 264 -2.49 2.74 -16.51
N ILE A 265 -2.18 3.29 -15.33
CA ILE A 265 -1.94 2.51 -14.10
C ILE A 265 -3.13 1.56 -13.84
N GLU A 266 -4.36 2.08 -13.89
CA GLU A 266 -5.59 1.29 -13.67
C GLU A 266 -5.77 0.21 -14.74
N THR A 267 -5.65 0.57 -16.02
CA THR A 267 -5.82 -0.37 -17.15
C THR A 267 -4.76 -1.49 -17.16
N ASP A 268 -3.54 -1.19 -16.71
CA ASP A 268 -2.36 -2.06 -16.83
C ASP A 268 -1.99 -2.80 -15.53
N SER A 269 -2.59 -2.42 -14.39
CA SER A 269 -2.48 -3.13 -13.10
C SER A 269 -3.77 -3.84 -12.65
N GLY A 270 -4.93 -3.36 -13.09
CA GLY A 270 -6.23 -3.77 -12.55
C GLY A 270 -6.55 -3.20 -11.17
N ILE A 271 -5.75 -2.23 -10.68
CA ILE A 271 -5.92 -1.57 -9.39
C ILE A 271 -6.49 -0.17 -9.61
N ASP A 272 -7.61 0.13 -8.97
CA ASP A 272 -8.16 1.49 -8.86
C ASP A 272 -7.21 2.38 -8.03
N VAL A 273 -6.83 3.55 -8.57
CA VAL A 273 -6.02 4.55 -7.85
C VAL A 273 -6.72 5.92 -7.75
N THR A 274 -8.00 5.97 -8.09
CA THR A 274 -8.87 7.15 -7.95
C THR A 274 -10.19 6.80 -7.25
N PRO A 275 -10.16 6.17 -6.05
CA PRO A 275 -11.29 5.45 -5.44
C PRO A 275 -12.52 6.29 -5.03
N CYS A 276 -12.46 7.61 -5.21
CA CYS A 276 -13.58 8.55 -5.08
C CYS A 276 -14.34 8.81 -6.40
N HIS A 277 -13.85 8.26 -7.52
CA HIS A 277 -14.28 8.62 -8.86
C HIS A 277 -14.49 7.41 -9.76
N ASP A 278 -15.32 7.59 -10.79
CA ASP A 278 -15.40 6.65 -11.92
C ASP A 278 -14.32 6.95 -12.98
N SER A 279 -14.13 6.02 -13.92
CA SER A 279 -13.15 6.14 -15.03
C SER A 279 -13.37 7.33 -16.00
N ASN A 280 -14.46 8.10 -15.83
CA ASN A 280 -14.73 9.34 -16.55
C ASN A 280 -14.42 10.61 -15.71
N GLY A 281 -14.06 10.47 -14.43
CA GLY A 281 -13.85 11.57 -13.49
C GLY A 281 -15.14 12.06 -12.81
N THR A 282 -16.20 11.24 -12.79
CA THR A 282 -17.45 11.50 -12.06
C THR A 282 -17.29 11.07 -10.62
N TRP A 283 -17.78 11.85 -9.65
CA TRP A 283 -17.78 11.44 -8.23
C TRP A 283 -18.61 10.16 -8.04
N ASN A 284 -17.97 9.11 -7.52
CA ASN A 284 -18.53 7.78 -7.29
C ASN A 284 -17.65 7.07 -6.25
N PRO A 285 -17.83 7.36 -4.95
CA PRO A 285 -16.90 6.91 -3.92
C PRO A 285 -17.09 5.43 -3.58
N THR A 286 -15.96 4.76 -3.33
CA THR A 286 -15.87 3.39 -2.85
C THR A 286 -15.45 3.36 -1.38
N ALA A 287 -15.40 2.16 -0.78
CA ALA A 287 -14.85 1.94 0.56
C ALA A 287 -13.34 2.30 0.70
N LEU A 288 -12.68 2.72 -0.38
CA LEU A 288 -11.31 3.26 -0.40
C LEU A 288 -11.27 4.79 -0.61
N CYS A 289 -12.40 5.49 -0.68
CA CYS A 289 -12.49 6.97 -0.73
C CYS A 289 -12.30 7.59 0.67
N GLY A 290 -11.25 7.17 1.35
CA GLY A 290 -11.06 7.36 2.79
C GLY A 290 -9.67 6.93 3.24
N ASN A 291 -9.37 7.17 4.53
CA ASN A 291 -8.01 7.03 5.08
C ASN A 291 -6.95 7.81 4.27
N PHE A 292 -7.30 9.05 3.89
CA PHE A 292 -6.41 9.97 3.19
C PHE A 292 -5.67 10.85 4.21
N SER A 293 -4.35 10.99 4.06
CA SER A 293 -3.51 11.76 4.98
C SER A 293 -3.98 13.21 5.11
N THR A 294 -4.33 13.61 6.34
CA THR A 294 -4.60 15.01 6.75
C THR A 294 -3.45 15.63 7.53
N ALA A 295 -2.35 14.87 7.71
CA ALA A 295 -1.20 15.27 8.52
C ALA A 295 -0.68 16.67 8.18
N GLN A 296 -0.36 17.46 9.22
CA GLN A 296 0.15 18.80 9.04
C GLN A 296 1.52 18.78 8.34
N ALA A 297 1.67 19.61 7.31
CA ALA A 297 2.90 19.75 6.54
C ALA A 297 4.14 19.93 7.45
N GLY A 298 5.14 19.05 7.25
CA GLY A 298 6.41 19.06 7.99
C GLY A 298 6.38 18.51 9.42
N VAL A 299 5.19 18.24 10.00
CA VAL A 299 5.07 17.78 11.40
C VAL A 299 5.24 16.26 11.51
N SER A 300 5.83 15.82 12.61
CA SER A 300 6.03 14.40 12.89
C SER A 300 4.70 13.65 13.09
N GLY A 301 4.49 12.60 12.29
CA GLY A 301 3.41 11.62 12.45
C GLY A 301 3.79 10.42 13.33
N GLY A 302 4.70 10.61 14.29
CA GLY A 302 5.20 9.54 15.15
C GLY A 302 6.50 8.90 14.66
N VAL A 303 6.60 7.56 14.76
CA VAL A 303 7.85 6.83 14.47
C VAL A 303 7.67 5.62 13.57
N TRP A 304 8.66 5.38 12.70
CA TRP A 304 8.72 4.18 11.84
C TRP A 304 8.89 2.86 12.59
N ALA A 305 9.08 2.88 13.92
CA ALA A 305 9.02 1.66 14.74
C ALA A 305 7.59 1.07 14.78
N THR A 306 6.58 1.95 14.78
CA THR A 306 5.14 1.63 14.78
C THR A 306 4.45 2.21 13.53
N TYR A 307 5.20 2.32 12.42
CA TYR A 307 4.74 2.83 11.12
C TYR A 307 3.91 4.12 11.18
N CYS A 308 4.36 5.11 11.95
CA CYS A 308 3.74 6.45 11.92
C CYS A 308 2.28 6.48 12.39
N GLN A 309 1.98 5.68 13.43
CA GLN A 309 0.68 5.56 14.10
C GLN A 309 -0.03 6.90 14.43
N ASP A 310 0.72 8.00 14.58
CA ASP A 310 0.22 9.32 15.01
C ASP A 310 -0.10 10.22 13.78
N THR A 311 -0.01 9.68 12.57
CA THR A 311 -0.38 10.36 11.31
C THR A 311 -1.90 10.48 11.20
N THR A 312 -2.43 11.69 11.16
CA THR A 312 -3.88 11.90 11.01
C THR A 312 -4.35 11.59 9.59
N ALA A 313 -5.57 11.05 9.51
CA ALA A 313 -6.31 10.82 8.28
C ALA A 313 -7.65 11.55 8.29
N LEU A 314 -8.33 11.59 7.14
CA LEU A 314 -9.77 11.78 7.02
C LEU A 314 -10.40 10.40 6.85
N ASP A 315 -11.48 10.12 7.58
CA ASP A 315 -12.21 8.85 7.51
C ASP A 315 -12.79 8.65 6.11
N TRP A 316 -13.57 9.63 5.62
CA TRP A 316 -14.24 9.62 4.32
C TRP A 316 -14.17 10.99 3.62
N SER A 317 -13.81 11.01 2.33
CA SER A 317 -13.78 12.25 1.56
C SER A 317 -15.15 12.60 0.95
N SER A 318 -15.41 13.91 0.80
CA SER A 318 -16.65 14.50 0.27
C SER A 318 -16.40 15.71 -0.65
N THR A 319 -15.20 15.82 -1.21
CA THR A 319 -14.68 16.98 -1.98
C THR A 319 -15.56 17.44 -3.15
N CYS A 320 -16.33 16.52 -3.75
CA CYS A 320 -17.23 16.82 -4.86
C CYS A 320 -18.66 16.29 -4.71
N GLY A 321 -19.03 15.71 -3.56
CA GLY A 321 -20.33 15.08 -3.38
C GLY A 321 -20.46 14.37 -2.04
N THR A 322 -21.56 13.62 -1.89
CA THR A 322 -21.77 12.76 -0.72
C THR A 322 -20.67 11.72 -0.62
N ASP A 323 -20.11 11.57 0.58
CA ASP A 323 -19.13 10.54 0.96
C ASP A 323 -19.69 9.11 0.86
N PHE A 324 -18.79 8.12 0.95
CA PHE A 324 -19.14 6.69 0.89
C PHE A 324 -20.10 6.30 2.02
N GLU A 325 -19.82 6.69 3.27
CA GLU A 325 -20.63 6.34 4.44
C GLU A 325 -22.08 6.80 4.28
N THR A 326 -22.28 8.09 3.97
CA THR A 326 -23.61 8.68 3.80
C THR A 326 -24.37 8.14 2.56
N LEU A 327 -23.68 7.45 1.64
CA LEU A 327 -24.30 6.79 0.48
C LEU A 327 -24.65 5.30 0.72
N TYR A 328 -23.90 4.59 1.56
CA TYR A 328 -23.91 3.12 1.60
C TYR A 328 -24.05 2.50 3.00
N ALA A 329 -23.94 3.26 4.09
CA ALA A 329 -24.05 2.73 5.45
C ALA A 329 -25.43 2.12 5.75
N GLU A 330 -25.43 0.98 6.44
CA GLU A 330 -26.61 0.16 6.70
C GLU A 330 -26.50 -0.61 8.03
N ASP A 331 -27.64 -1.08 8.56
CA ASP A 331 -27.80 -1.69 9.91
C ASP A 331 -28.20 -3.19 9.85
N VAL A 332 -27.82 -3.94 8.80
CA VAL A 332 -28.31 -5.28 8.46
C VAL A 332 -27.20 -6.33 8.58
N PRO A 333 -27.14 -7.13 9.67
CA PRO A 333 -26.12 -8.15 9.83
C PRO A 333 -26.09 -9.18 8.68
N PRO A 334 -24.88 -9.68 8.32
CA PRO A 334 -24.74 -10.69 7.28
C PRO A 334 -25.41 -12.01 7.67
N GLU A 335 -25.69 -12.86 6.69
CA GLU A 335 -26.18 -14.23 6.90
C GLU A 335 -25.02 -15.23 6.83
N LEU A 336 -24.87 -16.07 7.85
CA LEU A 336 -23.91 -17.18 7.88
C LEU A 336 -24.61 -18.54 7.93
N ASN A 337 -24.16 -19.48 7.09
CA ASN A 337 -24.62 -20.87 7.12
C ASN A 337 -23.44 -21.84 6.94
N PHE A 338 -23.19 -22.69 7.94
CA PHE A 338 -22.29 -23.83 7.82
C PHE A 338 -22.75 -24.81 6.72
N VAL A 339 -21.83 -25.14 5.81
CA VAL A 339 -22.00 -26.14 4.74
C VAL A 339 -21.38 -27.48 5.15
N ILE A 340 -20.21 -27.41 5.81
CA ILE A 340 -19.46 -28.53 6.39
C ILE A 340 -18.81 -28.04 7.70
N PRO A 341 -18.92 -28.76 8.82
CA PRO A 341 -19.95 -29.77 9.09
C PRO A 341 -21.33 -29.11 9.24
N LYS A 342 -22.40 -29.89 9.27
CA LYS A 342 -23.76 -29.43 9.60
C LYS A 342 -24.13 -29.80 11.03
N ASP A 343 -25.13 -29.10 11.55
CA ASP A 343 -25.70 -29.43 12.86
C ASP A 343 -26.27 -30.86 12.87
N GLY A 344 -25.84 -31.66 13.83
CA GLY A 344 -26.20 -33.07 13.95
C GLY A 344 -25.44 -34.03 13.02
N ASP A 345 -24.39 -33.60 12.31
CA ASP A 345 -23.53 -34.51 11.54
C ASP A 345 -22.79 -35.51 12.46
N VAL A 346 -22.57 -36.72 11.96
CA VAL A 346 -21.81 -37.78 12.64
C VAL A 346 -20.81 -38.39 11.67
N TYR A 347 -19.52 -38.24 11.95
CA TYR A 347 -18.42 -38.81 11.17
C TYR A 347 -17.92 -40.10 11.86
N PRO A 348 -18.10 -41.30 11.27
CA PRO A 348 -17.83 -42.56 11.97
C PRO A 348 -16.34 -42.85 12.16
N ASP A 349 -15.49 -42.35 11.25
CA ASP A 349 -14.05 -42.57 11.26
C ASP A 349 -13.33 -41.47 12.05
N ALA A 350 -12.38 -41.87 12.91
CA ALA A 350 -11.58 -40.95 13.72
C ALA A 350 -10.08 -41.06 13.38
N PRO A 351 -9.36 -39.94 13.13
CA PRO A 351 -9.90 -38.58 13.07
C PRO A 351 -10.65 -38.29 11.76
N ALA A 352 -11.64 -37.40 11.84
CA ALA A 352 -12.23 -36.78 10.66
C ALA A 352 -11.35 -35.62 10.18
N LEU A 353 -11.06 -35.60 8.87
CA LEU A 353 -10.42 -34.47 8.20
C LEU A 353 -11.50 -33.71 7.42
N LEU A 354 -11.79 -32.47 7.82
CA LEU A 354 -12.89 -31.67 7.26
C LEU A 354 -12.37 -30.33 6.72
N ASP A 355 -12.87 -29.93 5.55
CA ASP A 355 -12.75 -28.55 5.08
C ASP A 355 -13.93 -27.75 5.66
N VAL A 356 -13.73 -27.17 6.84
CA VAL A 356 -14.79 -26.41 7.53
C VAL A 356 -15.19 -25.23 6.64
N THR A 357 -16.44 -25.21 6.22
CA THR A 357 -16.93 -24.34 5.14
C THR A 357 -18.18 -23.61 5.59
N VAL A 358 -18.14 -22.28 5.56
CA VAL A 358 -19.26 -21.39 5.90
C VAL A 358 -19.62 -20.57 4.67
N ASN A 359 -20.86 -20.70 4.20
CA ASN A 359 -21.43 -19.77 3.23
C ASN A 359 -21.74 -18.45 3.95
N ILE A 360 -21.41 -17.35 3.27
CA ILE A 360 -21.67 -15.98 3.70
C ILE A 360 -22.59 -15.35 2.65
N TRP A 361 -23.60 -14.61 3.10
CA TRP A 361 -24.36 -13.69 2.27
C TRP A 361 -24.50 -12.33 2.99
N ASP A 362 -24.59 -11.28 2.19
CA ASP A 362 -24.61 -9.87 2.55
C ASP A 362 -25.41 -9.16 1.45
N ASP A 363 -26.13 -8.08 1.75
CA ASP A 363 -26.89 -7.34 0.72
C ASP A 363 -26.03 -6.26 0.01
N THR A 364 -24.85 -5.99 0.55
CA THR A 364 -23.80 -5.11 0.03
C THR A 364 -22.70 -5.90 -0.70
N PRO A 365 -21.85 -5.24 -1.50
CA PRO A 365 -20.69 -5.89 -2.13
C PRO A 365 -19.42 -5.90 -1.24
N GLN A 366 -19.53 -5.54 0.05
CA GLN A 366 -18.36 -5.36 0.92
C GLN A 366 -17.89 -6.68 1.59
N PRO A 367 -16.61 -6.77 2.00
CA PRO A 367 -16.05 -8.02 2.51
C PRO A 367 -16.34 -8.26 4.00
N VAL A 368 -17.33 -9.10 4.28
CA VAL A 368 -17.58 -9.69 5.62
C VAL A 368 -16.33 -10.39 6.14
N SER A 369 -16.03 -10.16 7.41
CA SER A 369 -14.98 -10.82 8.17
C SER A 369 -15.61 -11.92 9.03
N THR A 370 -15.28 -13.19 8.78
CA THR A 370 -15.85 -14.33 9.52
C THR A 370 -14.78 -15.06 10.32
N THR A 371 -14.96 -15.12 11.64
CA THR A 371 -14.04 -15.78 12.58
C THR A 371 -14.60 -17.13 13.02
N LEU A 372 -13.79 -18.19 12.84
CA LEU A 372 -14.13 -19.54 13.29
C LEU A 372 -13.66 -19.79 14.72
N PHE A 373 -14.54 -20.33 15.54
CA PHE A 373 -14.26 -20.85 16.87
C PHE A 373 -14.54 -22.36 16.92
N ILE A 374 -13.66 -23.13 17.56
CA ILE A 374 -13.84 -24.57 17.82
C ILE A 374 -13.81 -24.78 19.34
N ASN A 375 -14.90 -25.30 19.90
CA ASN A 375 -15.09 -25.51 21.34
C ASN A 375 -14.77 -24.24 22.17
N GLY A 376 -15.14 -23.07 21.64
CA GLY A 376 -14.91 -21.75 22.25
C GLY A 376 -13.49 -21.17 22.07
N MET A 377 -12.58 -21.87 21.39
CA MET A 377 -11.25 -21.34 21.05
C MET A 377 -11.26 -20.72 19.65
N GLU A 378 -10.81 -19.48 19.54
CA GLU A 378 -10.62 -18.78 18.26
C GLU A 378 -9.55 -19.49 17.41
N ILE A 379 -9.82 -19.68 16.12
CA ILE A 379 -8.92 -20.35 15.17
C ILE A 379 -8.28 -19.34 14.22
N SER A 380 -9.11 -18.59 13.48
CA SER A 380 -8.71 -17.48 12.60
C SER A 380 -9.92 -16.82 11.95
N THR A 381 -9.74 -15.58 11.49
CA THR A 381 -10.68 -14.85 10.63
C THR A 381 -10.37 -15.08 9.16
N SER A 382 -11.40 -15.32 8.34
CA SER A 382 -11.36 -15.22 6.88
C SER A 382 -12.11 -13.97 6.40
N LYS A 383 -11.75 -13.49 5.21
CA LYS A 383 -12.53 -12.50 4.42
C LYS A 383 -12.94 -13.04 3.04
N SER A 384 -12.93 -14.37 2.86
CA SER A 384 -13.42 -15.03 1.66
C SER A 384 -14.89 -15.44 1.81
N ALA A 385 -15.68 -15.32 0.75
CA ALA A 385 -17.02 -15.89 0.65
C ALA A 385 -17.04 -16.99 -0.42
N PRO A 386 -17.29 -18.28 -0.08
CA PRO A 386 -17.41 -18.82 1.28
C PRO A 386 -16.09 -18.75 2.07
N ALA A 387 -16.18 -18.81 3.40
CA ALA A 387 -15.03 -18.99 4.27
C ALA A 387 -14.71 -20.48 4.39
N VAL A 388 -13.44 -20.85 4.18
CA VAL A 388 -12.98 -22.25 4.15
C VAL A 388 -11.71 -22.42 4.97
N TRP A 389 -11.77 -23.26 6.00
CA TRP A 389 -10.62 -23.70 6.80
C TRP A 389 -10.31 -25.16 6.46
N GLY A 390 -9.47 -25.33 5.44
CA GLY A 390 -9.17 -26.64 4.85
C GLY A 390 -8.32 -27.56 5.73
N GLY A 391 -8.60 -28.86 5.68
CA GLY A 391 -7.82 -29.90 6.35
C GLY A 391 -7.88 -29.88 7.88
N ALA A 392 -8.95 -29.32 8.47
CA ALA A 392 -9.13 -29.30 9.92
C ALA A 392 -9.28 -30.73 10.47
N ASN A 393 -8.52 -31.04 11.52
CA ASN A 393 -8.32 -32.39 12.04
C ASN A 393 -9.06 -32.60 13.37
N PHE A 394 -10.09 -33.43 13.37
CA PHE A 394 -10.96 -33.70 14.51
C PHE A 394 -10.78 -35.15 14.99
N PRO A 395 -10.09 -35.38 16.11
CA PRO A 395 -10.10 -36.67 16.83
C PRO A 395 -11.51 -37.16 17.22
N ALA A 396 -11.61 -38.35 17.81
CA ALA A 396 -12.89 -38.82 18.35
C ALA A 396 -13.38 -37.91 19.50
N GLY A 397 -14.66 -37.52 19.46
CA GLY A 397 -15.26 -36.59 20.43
C GLY A 397 -16.49 -35.86 19.89
N GLU A 398 -17.04 -34.98 20.72
CA GLU A 398 -18.10 -34.03 20.36
C GLU A 398 -17.50 -32.63 20.16
N TYR A 399 -18.02 -31.90 19.18
CA TYR A 399 -17.50 -30.59 18.77
C TYR A 399 -18.62 -29.57 18.58
N THR A 400 -18.41 -28.37 19.11
CA THR A 400 -19.21 -27.17 18.85
C THR A 400 -18.38 -26.21 18.01
N LEU A 401 -18.86 -25.89 16.82
CA LEU A 401 -18.25 -24.90 15.92
C LEU A 401 -19.15 -23.68 15.86
N LEU A 402 -18.59 -22.52 16.13
CA LEU A 402 -19.26 -21.22 16.01
C LEU A 402 -18.55 -20.39 14.96
N ALA A 403 -19.31 -19.80 14.05
CA ALA A 403 -18.84 -18.80 13.11
C ALA A 403 -19.48 -17.45 13.46
N HIS A 404 -18.64 -16.48 13.83
CA HIS A 404 -19.03 -15.09 14.09
C HIS A 404 -18.69 -14.27 12.84
N GLY A 405 -19.66 -13.50 12.34
CA GLY A 405 -19.51 -12.69 11.14
C GLY A 405 -19.73 -11.22 11.44
N VAL A 406 -18.85 -10.37 10.94
CA VAL A 406 -18.92 -8.91 11.05
C VAL A 406 -18.78 -8.34 9.64
N ASP A 407 -19.71 -7.51 9.20
CA ASP A 407 -19.66 -6.85 7.88
C ASP A 407 -18.64 -5.70 7.84
N PHE A 408 -18.88 -4.72 6.95
CA PHE A 408 -18.03 -3.54 6.80
C PHE A 408 -18.36 -2.41 7.80
N TRP A 409 -19.62 -2.24 8.18
CA TRP A 409 -20.08 -1.19 9.11
C TRP A 409 -20.06 -1.63 10.57
N GLY A 410 -19.92 -2.95 10.81
CA GLY A 410 -19.80 -3.55 12.12
C GLY A 410 -21.07 -4.22 12.62
N ASN A 411 -22.06 -4.51 11.75
CA ASN A 411 -23.19 -5.32 12.19
C ASN A 411 -22.75 -6.80 12.28
N GLU A 412 -23.21 -7.47 13.33
CA GLU A 412 -22.68 -8.77 13.74
C GLU A 412 -23.74 -9.87 13.71
N THR A 413 -23.33 -11.07 13.29
CA THR A 413 -24.13 -12.29 13.33
C THR A 413 -23.33 -13.44 13.94
N SER A 414 -24.02 -14.52 14.34
CA SER A 414 -23.35 -15.78 14.70
C SER A 414 -24.22 -16.98 14.38
N THR A 415 -23.58 -18.04 13.92
CA THR A 415 -24.20 -19.35 13.66
C THR A 415 -23.35 -20.44 14.33
N GLU A 416 -23.99 -21.49 14.82
CA GLU A 416 -23.35 -22.57 15.59
C GLU A 416 -23.85 -23.93 15.09
N VAL A 417 -22.95 -24.93 15.03
CA VAL A 417 -23.27 -26.32 14.70
C VAL A 417 -22.58 -27.29 15.66
N HIS A 418 -23.31 -28.33 16.09
CA HIS A 418 -22.79 -29.39 16.94
C HIS A 418 -22.65 -30.68 16.11
N PHE A 419 -21.52 -31.39 16.24
CA PHE A 419 -21.29 -32.64 15.51
C PHE A 419 -20.41 -33.63 16.30
N THR A 420 -20.44 -34.91 15.92
CA THR A 420 -19.70 -35.99 16.58
C THR A 420 -18.71 -36.65 15.62
N VAL A 421 -17.56 -37.07 16.14
CA VAL A 421 -16.56 -37.88 15.43
C VAL A 421 -16.27 -39.16 16.22
N GLY A 422 -16.26 -40.30 15.54
CA GLY A 422 -16.11 -41.61 16.14
C GLY A 422 -17.32 -42.06 16.97
N ASP A 423 -17.18 -43.20 17.67
CA ASP A 423 -18.17 -43.71 18.60
C ASP A 423 -17.85 -43.23 20.03
N PRO A 424 -18.66 -42.34 20.65
CA PRO A 424 -18.43 -41.87 22.02
C PRO A 424 -18.57 -42.97 23.08
N SER A 425 -19.11 -44.14 22.74
CA SER A 425 -19.18 -45.31 23.63
C SER A 425 -17.94 -46.21 23.60
N SER A 426 -16.99 -45.97 22.68
CA SER A 426 -15.72 -46.73 22.56
C SER A 426 -14.64 -46.35 23.60
N GLY A 427 -15.03 -45.64 24.67
CA GLY A 427 -14.13 -45.28 25.77
C GLY A 427 -13.60 -46.50 26.52
N ASP A 428 -12.32 -46.81 26.31
CA ASP A 428 -11.67 -48.00 26.86
C ASP A 428 -11.78 -48.08 28.39
N THR A 429 -12.63 -48.99 28.84
CA THR A 429 -12.85 -49.33 30.24
C THR A 429 -12.27 -50.71 30.51
N THR A 430 -10.94 -50.79 30.64
CA THR A 430 -10.24 -51.96 31.21
C THR A 430 -10.51 -52.12 32.72
N THR A 431 -11.78 -52.15 33.12
CA THR A 431 -12.20 -52.52 34.47
C THR A 431 -12.11 -54.03 34.62
N GLY A 432 -11.03 -54.51 35.22
CA GLY A 432 -10.88 -55.93 35.56
C GLY A 432 -11.88 -56.36 36.63
N GLY A 433 -12.88 -57.16 36.23
CA GLY A 433 -13.61 -58.10 37.09
C GLY A 433 -13.31 -59.51 36.57
N ASP A 434 -12.42 -60.25 37.21
CA ASP A 434 -12.63 -61.03 38.44
C ASP A 434 -13.50 -62.28 38.21
N SER A 435 -12.88 -63.44 38.42
CA SER A 435 -13.43 -64.75 38.09
C SER A 435 -14.22 -65.31 39.27
N GLY A 436 -15.50 -64.92 39.35
CA GLY A 436 -16.43 -65.44 40.35
C GLY A 436 -16.60 -66.96 40.26
N THR A 437 -16.06 -67.68 41.25
CA THR A 437 -16.31 -69.12 41.44
C THR A 437 -17.71 -69.35 42.00
N ASP A 438 -18.48 -70.27 41.42
CA ASP A 438 -19.63 -70.89 42.08
C ASP A 438 -19.52 -72.42 42.04
N THR A 439 -20.19 -73.12 42.96
CA THR A 439 -19.97 -74.54 43.23
C THR A 439 -21.22 -75.31 43.66
N THR A 440 -21.16 -76.63 43.42
CA THR A 440 -21.99 -77.73 43.96
C THR A 440 -23.22 -78.20 43.17
N THR A 441 -23.56 -79.48 43.42
CA THR A 441 -24.62 -80.32 42.83
C THR A 441 -24.42 -80.74 41.35
N GLY A 442 -24.35 -82.02 40.98
CA GLY A 442 -24.05 -83.25 41.75
C GLY A 442 -24.80 -84.51 41.26
N THR A 443 -24.07 -85.62 41.06
CA THR A 443 -24.54 -86.99 40.66
C THR A 443 -25.29 -87.09 39.31
N ASP A 444 -25.31 -88.18 38.52
CA ASP A 444 -24.58 -89.47 38.41
C ASP A 444 -25.00 -90.06 37.03
N ASP A 445 -24.34 -91.00 36.32
CA ASP A 445 -23.03 -91.69 36.38
C ASP A 445 -22.80 -92.34 34.97
N THR A 446 -21.77 -93.19 34.80
CA THR A 446 -21.56 -94.29 33.82
C THR A 446 -20.62 -94.09 32.61
N THR A 447 -19.46 -94.75 32.73
CA THR A 447 -18.78 -95.63 31.74
C THR A 447 -18.05 -95.08 30.50
N THR A 448 -16.71 -95.21 30.54
CA THR A 448 -15.77 -95.84 29.53
C THR A 448 -15.94 -95.54 28.03
N THR A 449 -14.89 -95.25 27.22
CA THR A 449 -13.46 -95.66 27.20
C THR A 449 -12.58 -94.46 26.75
N GLY A 450 -11.30 -94.29 27.14
CA GLY A 450 -10.09 -94.97 26.60
C GLY A 450 -9.86 -94.67 25.09
N GLY A 451 -8.79 -94.05 24.58
CA GLY A 451 -7.45 -93.65 25.08
C GLY A 451 -6.32 -94.33 24.26
N ASN A 452 -5.04 -93.90 24.17
CA ASN A 452 -4.39 -92.58 24.35
C ASN A 452 -2.88 -92.66 23.94
N ASP A 453 -2.56 -92.57 22.65
CA ASP A 453 -1.22 -92.49 22.02
C ASP A 453 -1.39 -91.96 20.57
N ASP A 454 -0.41 -91.44 19.81
CA ASP A 454 1.07 -91.47 19.82
C ASP A 454 1.56 -90.06 19.31
N PHE A 455 2.33 -89.26 20.05
CA PHE A 455 3.82 -89.16 20.05
C PHE A 455 4.48 -89.02 18.66
N GLY A 456 5.36 -88.00 18.46
CA GLY A 456 6.19 -87.88 17.23
C GLY A 456 6.64 -86.47 16.80
N ASP A 457 7.50 -85.80 17.57
CA ASP A 457 8.19 -84.56 17.13
C ASP A 457 9.41 -84.86 16.23
N THR A 458 9.66 -84.03 15.20
CA THR A 458 11.03 -83.70 14.73
C THR A 458 11.05 -82.45 13.83
N GLY A 459 11.42 -81.30 14.41
CA GLY A 459 11.35 -79.95 13.80
C GLY A 459 12.23 -79.59 12.58
N GLY A 460 12.10 -78.32 12.13
CA GLY A 460 12.76 -77.79 10.92
C GLY A 460 12.58 -76.28 10.62
N PHE A 461 13.24 -75.43 11.41
CA PHE A 461 13.67 -74.03 11.14
C PHE A 461 14.00 -73.76 9.64
N VAL A 462 13.65 -72.68 8.90
CA VAL A 462 13.25 -71.26 9.16
C VAL A 462 12.23 -70.77 8.09
N GLY A 463 11.47 -69.70 8.32
CA GLY A 463 10.76 -68.90 7.28
C GLY A 463 11.49 -67.59 6.90
N PRO A 464 10.80 -66.49 6.48
CA PRO A 464 9.37 -66.36 6.14
C PRO A 464 9.04 -65.54 4.85
N GLY A 465 7.77 -65.62 4.43
CA GLY A 465 7.10 -64.66 3.52
C GLY A 465 7.31 -64.84 2.01
N ALA A 466 6.43 -64.35 1.12
CA ALA A 466 5.04 -63.92 1.31
C ALA A 466 4.32 -63.84 -0.07
N ASP A 467 3.17 -64.50 -0.17
CA ASP A 467 2.00 -64.30 -1.05
C ASP A 467 2.12 -64.31 -2.60
N ASP A 468 1.23 -65.10 -3.23
CA ASP A 468 1.13 -65.35 -4.68
C ASP A 468 0.26 -64.33 -5.45
N ASP A 469 0.85 -63.78 -6.51
CA ASP A 469 0.38 -63.73 -7.91
C ASP A 469 -1.13 -63.74 -8.33
N THR A 470 -1.45 -62.75 -9.20
CA THR A 470 -2.44 -62.78 -10.33
C THR A 470 -3.97 -62.78 -10.05
N GLY A 471 -4.84 -62.20 -10.91
CA GLY A 471 -4.62 -61.36 -12.11
C GLY A 471 -5.86 -61.24 -13.04
N CYS A 472 -5.77 -60.42 -14.12
CA CYS A 472 -6.75 -60.25 -15.24
C CYS A 472 -8.08 -59.50 -14.94
N SER A 473 -8.77 -58.79 -15.86
CA SER A 473 -8.57 -58.39 -17.29
C SER A 473 -9.55 -57.25 -17.72
N CYS A 474 -9.41 -56.72 -18.96
CA CYS A 474 -10.32 -55.82 -19.73
C CYS A 474 -10.24 -54.30 -19.43
N SER A 475 -9.96 -53.39 -20.39
CA SER A 475 -10.75 -52.91 -21.56
C SER A 475 -11.81 -51.84 -21.15
N SER A 476 -11.94 -50.63 -21.74
CA SER A 476 -11.31 -50.01 -22.94
C SER A 476 -11.67 -48.51 -23.10
N THR A 477 -10.83 -47.73 -23.80
CA THR A 477 -11.11 -46.41 -24.44
C THR A 477 -11.44 -45.20 -23.52
N ARG A 478 -11.16 -43.93 -23.88
CA ARG A 478 -10.73 -43.35 -25.17
C ARG A 478 -9.93 -42.03 -25.03
N ASP A 479 -8.89 -41.91 -25.85
CA ASP A 479 -8.27 -40.71 -26.46
C ASP A 479 -8.41 -39.32 -25.77
N GLU A 480 -7.32 -38.85 -25.18
CA GLU A 480 -6.77 -37.55 -25.61
C GLU A 480 -6.00 -37.74 -26.94
N SER A 481 -5.77 -36.66 -27.70
CA SER A 481 -4.88 -36.70 -28.87
C SER A 481 -4.18 -35.36 -29.18
N PRO A 482 -2.94 -35.40 -29.71
CA PRO A 482 -1.87 -34.58 -29.12
C PRO A 482 -0.95 -33.90 -30.18
N LEU A 483 0.36 -33.78 -29.87
CA LEU A 483 1.52 -33.46 -30.75
C LEU A 483 1.79 -31.95 -30.96
N ARG A 484 3.03 -31.44 -31.07
CA ARG A 484 4.43 -31.97 -30.99
C ARG A 484 5.37 -30.78 -30.63
N GLY A 485 6.57 -30.94 -30.08
CA GLY A 485 7.31 -32.15 -29.69
C GLY A 485 8.49 -32.50 -30.62
N LEU A 486 9.61 -31.75 -30.54
CA LEU A 486 10.98 -32.03 -31.06
C LEU A 486 11.92 -30.86 -30.65
N GLY A 487 13.21 -31.04 -30.32
CA GLY A 487 13.93 -32.29 -30.05
C GLY A 487 15.47 -32.19 -30.01
N MET A 488 16.03 -32.14 -28.80
CA MET A 488 17.34 -32.72 -28.38
C MET A 488 18.70 -32.10 -28.80
N LEU A 489 19.69 -32.43 -27.94
CA LEU A 489 21.16 -32.49 -28.13
C LEU A 489 21.98 -31.18 -28.17
N GLY A 490 23.16 -31.25 -27.54
CA GLY A 490 24.22 -30.24 -27.55
C GLY A 490 25.62 -30.89 -27.57
N MET A 491 26.67 -30.08 -27.70
CA MET A 491 28.07 -30.53 -27.74
C MET A 491 29.02 -29.46 -27.18
N LEU A 492 30.21 -29.88 -26.72
CA LEU A 492 31.30 -28.98 -26.35
C LEU A 492 32.03 -28.43 -27.60
N GLY A 493 32.54 -27.19 -27.50
CA GLY A 493 33.43 -26.56 -28.48
C GLY A 493 34.32 -25.51 -27.81
N LEU A 494 35.54 -25.31 -28.32
CA LEU A 494 36.63 -24.56 -27.66
C LEU A 494 37.22 -23.46 -28.59
N LEU A 495 37.96 -22.52 -27.97
CA LEU A 495 38.95 -21.56 -28.54
C LEU A 495 38.49 -20.22 -29.17
N GLY A 496 39.37 -19.20 -29.02
CA GLY A 496 39.33 -17.86 -29.66
C GLY A 496 38.67 -16.78 -28.79
N LEU A 497 39.34 -15.99 -27.93
CA LEU A 497 40.68 -15.36 -27.98
C LEU A 497 40.79 -14.26 -29.06
N GLY A 498 40.54 -13.01 -28.67
CA GLY A 498 40.69 -11.81 -29.52
C GLY A 498 40.85 -10.53 -28.70
N MET A 499 42.05 -9.92 -28.72
CA MET A 499 42.35 -8.67 -28.00
C MET A 499 41.97 -7.42 -28.81
N GLY A 500 41.50 -6.36 -28.14
CA GLY A 500 41.05 -5.11 -28.78
C GLY A 500 41.41 -3.84 -28.02
N VAL A 501 42.69 -3.62 -27.69
CA VAL A 501 43.13 -2.42 -26.91
C VAL A 501 43.14 -1.15 -27.78
N GLY A 502 42.11 -0.31 -27.64
CA GLY A 502 41.89 0.92 -28.42
C GLY A 502 42.26 2.23 -27.71
N ARG A 503 43.52 2.41 -27.26
CA ARG A 503 43.97 3.72 -26.70
C ARG A 503 44.01 4.81 -27.78
N ARG A 504 43.26 5.91 -27.60
CA ARG A 504 43.62 7.23 -28.15
C ARG A 504 43.48 8.34 -27.11
N ARG A 505 44.40 9.29 -27.15
CA ARG A 505 44.53 10.42 -26.21
C ARG A 505 44.87 11.66 -27.04
N ARG A 506 44.22 12.81 -26.75
CA ARG A 506 44.54 14.17 -27.22
C ARG A 506 44.57 14.40 -28.75
N ARG A 507 43.71 15.30 -29.21
CA ARG A 507 44.06 16.71 -29.07
C ARG A 507 43.12 17.36 -28.06
#